data_AF-A0A2V7L027-F1
#
_entry.id   AF-A0A2V7L027-F1
#
_cell.length_a   1.000
_cell.length_b   1.000
_cell.length_c   1.000
_cell.angle_alpha   90.00
_cell.angle_beta   90.00
_cell.angle_gamma   90.00
#
_symmetry.space_group_name_H-M   'P 1'
#
loop_
_entity.id
_entity.type
_entity.pdbx_description
1 polymer ?
#
loop_
_entity_poly.entity_id
_entity_poly.type
_entity_poly.pdbx_seq_one_letter_code
_entity_poly.pdbx_strand_id
1 'polypeptide(L)'
;GSAGGQAFFWTGGVARSIGSLGAGHTVVVDLNEDGTVVGMSSTANGEQHVFVWSEARGMIDLGTGPQGLSGAWATGINSRGDVIGISAECVRYPSQADECRTPDQTRATLWRKP
;
A
#
# COMPACT_ATOMS: atom_id res chain seq x y z
N GLY A 1 13.92 13.39 -10.29
CA GLY A 1 14.20 12.07 -10.90
C GLY A 1 13.36 11.06 -10.20
N SER A 2 12.32 10.57 -10.86
CA SER A 2 11.41 9.54 -10.35
C SER A 2 12.01 8.16 -10.59
N ALA A 3 13.01 7.79 -9.79
CA ALA A 3 13.28 6.37 -9.60
C ALA A 3 12.10 5.85 -8.78
N GLY A 4 11.18 5.11 -9.41
CA GLY A 4 10.06 4.47 -8.73
C GLY A 4 10.57 3.77 -7.47
N GLY A 5 10.06 4.18 -6.30
CA GLY A 5 10.52 3.69 -5.01
C GLY A 5 10.36 2.18 -4.92
N GLN A 6 11.47 1.45 -5.01
CA GLN A 6 11.49 0.01 -4.79
C GLN A 6 11.63 -0.27 -3.30
N ALA A 7 10.68 -1.02 -2.75
CA ALA A 7 10.76 -1.52 -1.38
C ALA A 7 11.44 -2.90 -1.36
N PHE A 8 12.27 -3.13 -0.34
CA PHE A 8 13.00 -4.38 -0.16
C PHE A 8 12.73 -4.97 1.21
N PHE A 9 12.64 -6.30 1.26
CA PHE A 9 12.62 -7.08 2.49
C PHE A 9 13.98 -7.75 2.66
N TRP A 10 14.70 -7.40 3.73
CA TRP A 10 16.03 -7.95 4.03
C TRP A 10 15.92 -9.01 5.12
N THR A 11 16.30 -10.25 4.79
CA THR A 11 16.30 -11.37 5.74
C THR A 11 17.48 -12.30 5.49
N GLY A 12 18.13 -12.76 6.56
CA GLY A 12 19.25 -13.70 6.45
C GLY A 12 20.41 -13.23 5.57
N GLY A 13 20.64 -11.91 5.47
CA GLY A 13 21.69 -11.35 4.60
C GLY A 13 21.32 -11.24 3.12
N VAL A 14 20.05 -11.45 2.76
CA VAL A 14 19.56 -11.39 1.38
C VAL A 14 18.45 -10.35 1.27
N ALA A 15 18.61 -9.42 0.31
CA ALA A 15 17.55 -8.49 -0.10
C ALA A 15 16.59 -9.17 -1.09
N ARG A 16 15.29 -9.04 -0.83
CA ARG A 16 14.24 -9.44 -1.77
C ARG A 16 13.39 -8.24 -2.12
N SER A 17 13.06 -8.09 -3.40
CA SER A 17 12.14 -7.02 -3.81
C SER A 17 10.73 -7.35 -3.33
N ILE A 18 10.05 -6.35 -2.77
CA ILE A 18 8.62 -6.44 -2.39
C ILE A 18 7.73 -6.27 -3.63
N GLY A 19 8.23 -5.60 -4.68
CA GLY A 19 7.47 -5.33 -5.91
C GLY A 19 6.60 -4.07 -5.83
N SER A 20 5.66 -3.95 -6.77
CA SER A 20 4.68 -2.85 -6.85
C SER A 20 3.40 -3.34 -7.55
N LEU A 21 2.30 -2.59 -7.40
CA LEU A 21 1.01 -2.89 -8.05
C LEU A 21 0.90 -2.36 -9.51
N GLY A 22 2.00 -1.88 -10.09
CA GLY A 22 2.08 -1.59 -11.52
C GLY A 22 2.84 -0.32 -11.89
N ALA A 23 2.88 0.70 -11.01
CA ALA A 23 3.54 1.98 -11.30
C ALA A 23 4.91 2.16 -10.62
N GLY A 24 5.47 1.11 -10.01
CA GLY A 24 6.83 1.12 -9.47
C GLY A 24 7.04 1.98 -8.22
N HIS A 25 5.97 2.54 -7.63
CA HIS A 25 6.02 3.27 -6.38
C HIS A 25 5.45 2.42 -5.25
N THR A 26 6.30 2.07 -4.28
CA THR A 26 5.93 1.25 -3.12
C THR A 26 6.47 1.90 -1.86
N VAL A 27 5.59 2.11 -0.89
CA VAL A 27 5.92 2.65 0.44
C VAL A 27 5.53 1.61 1.49
N VAL A 28 6.50 1.15 2.27
CA VAL A 28 6.25 0.26 3.42
C VAL A 28 5.89 1.11 4.63
N VAL A 29 4.85 0.67 5.36
CA VAL A 29 4.33 1.37 6.54
C VAL A 29 4.69 0.63 7.83
N ASP A 30 4.45 -0.68 7.88
CA ASP A 30 4.58 -1.46 9.11
C ASP A 30 4.83 -2.96 8.82
N LEU A 31 5.28 -3.70 9.83
CA LEU A 31 5.62 -5.12 9.77
C LEU A 31 5.19 -5.81 11.07
N ASN A 32 4.43 -6.90 10.98
CA ASN A 32 4.08 -7.69 12.16
C ASN A 32 5.06 -8.86 12.42
N GLU A 33 4.88 -9.52 13.57
CA GLU A 33 5.72 -10.64 14.04
C GLU A 33 5.71 -11.87 13.11
N ASP A 34 4.66 -12.03 12.30
CA ASP A 34 4.54 -13.10 11.29
C ASP A 34 5.36 -12.80 10.02
N GLY A 35 6.06 -11.67 9.96
CA GLY A 35 6.78 -11.23 8.76
C GLY A 35 5.87 -10.69 7.66
N THR A 36 4.63 -10.29 7.99
CA THR A 36 3.72 -9.65 7.04
C THR A 36 4.00 -8.15 7.01
N VAL A 37 4.43 -7.67 5.85
CA VAL A 37 4.64 -6.24 5.56
C VAL A 37 3.33 -5.65 5.08
N VAL A 38 2.98 -4.46 5.56
CA VAL A 38 1.88 -3.64 5.03
C VAL A 38 2.42 -2.34 4.46
N GLY A 39 1.78 -1.85 3.41
CA GLY A 39 2.14 -0.58 2.81
C GLY A 39 1.15 -0.09 1.78
N MET A 40 1.61 0.86 0.97
CA MET A 40 0.87 1.45 -0.14
C MET A 40 1.65 1.27 -1.43
N SER A 41 0.94 0.99 -2.53
CA SER A 41 1.55 0.97 -3.85
C SER A 41 0.61 1.58 -4.88
N SER A 42 1.19 2.32 -5.82
CA SER A 42 0.46 2.87 -6.95
C SER A 42 0.22 1.77 -7.99
N THR A 43 -1.04 1.58 -8.37
CA THR A 43 -1.41 0.65 -9.43
C THR A 43 -1.08 1.25 -10.80
N ALA A 44 -1.19 0.46 -11.87
CA ALA A 44 -0.97 0.93 -13.23
C ALA A 44 -1.92 2.05 -13.69
N ASN A 45 -3.08 2.22 -13.05
CA ASN A 45 -4.02 3.30 -13.35
C ASN A 45 -3.73 4.59 -12.54
N GLY A 46 -2.76 4.55 -11.62
CA GLY A 46 -2.38 5.67 -10.75
C GLY A 46 -3.18 5.79 -9.46
N GLU A 47 -4.06 4.84 -9.13
CA GLU A 47 -4.70 4.74 -7.82
C GLU A 47 -3.71 4.24 -6.77
N GLN A 48 -3.85 4.76 -5.55
CA GLN A 48 -3.04 4.28 -4.43
C GLN A 48 -3.81 3.22 -3.65
N HIS A 49 -3.29 2.00 -3.65
CA HIS A 49 -3.89 0.87 -2.96
C HIS A 49 -3.09 0.49 -1.73
N VAL A 50 -3.78 -0.06 -0.73
CA VAL A 50 -3.15 -0.76 0.39
C VAL A 50 -2.74 -2.14 -0.09
N PHE A 51 -1.54 -2.59 0.28
CA PHE A 51 -1.09 -3.96 0.04
C PHE A 51 -0.63 -4.63 1.32
N VAL A 52 -0.67 -5.95 1.32
CA VAL A 52 0.14 -6.78 2.23
C VAL A 52 1.11 -7.62 1.43
N TRP A 53 2.27 -7.89 2.01
CA TRP A 53 3.30 -8.73 1.40
C TRP A 53 3.83 -9.72 2.44
N SER A 54 4.09 -10.94 2.00
CA SER A 54 4.92 -11.88 2.77
C SER A 54 5.84 -12.65 1.84
N GLU A 55 6.93 -13.16 2.39
CA GLU A 55 7.87 -13.97 1.63
C GLU A 55 7.20 -15.16 0.93
N ALA A 56 6.21 -15.77 1.59
CA ALA A 56 5.51 -16.95 1.09
C ALA A 56 4.46 -16.66 0.02
N ARG A 57 3.86 -15.46 0.01
CA ARG A 57 2.71 -15.14 -0.88
C ARG A 57 3.00 -14.03 -1.88
N GLY A 58 4.09 -13.29 -1.73
CA GLY A 58 4.33 -12.07 -2.49
C GLY A 58 3.34 -10.96 -2.12
N MET A 59 3.23 -9.97 -3.00
CA MET A 59 2.35 -8.81 -2.81
C MET A 59 0.90 -9.20 -3.12
N ILE A 60 0.00 -8.86 -2.20
CA ILE A 60 -1.45 -8.99 -2.34
C ILE A 60 -2.05 -7.60 -2.25
N ASP A 61 -2.81 -7.23 -3.28
CA ASP A 61 -3.58 -5.99 -3.32
C ASP A 61 -4.80 -6.10 -2.40
N LEU A 62 -4.94 -5.17 -1.44
CA LEU A 62 -6.12 -5.04 -0.58
C LEU A 62 -7.07 -3.94 -1.08
N GLY A 63 -6.69 -3.21 -2.13
CA GLY A 63 -7.47 -2.17 -2.77
C GLY A 63 -7.65 -0.93 -1.90
N THR A 64 -8.71 -0.18 -2.22
CA THR A 64 -9.10 1.03 -1.49
C THR A 64 -10.15 0.78 -0.41
N GLY A 65 -10.48 -0.49 -0.13
CA GLY A 65 -11.49 -0.87 0.86
C GLY A 65 -12.92 -0.92 0.29
N PRO A 66 -13.92 -1.26 1.13
CA PRO A 66 -15.27 -1.61 0.68
C PRO A 66 -16.10 -0.43 0.15
N GLN A 67 -15.62 0.79 0.36
CA GLN A 67 -16.32 2.02 0.04
C GLN A 67 -16.16 2.41 -1.44
N GLY A 68 -15.20 1.80 -2.16
CA GLY A 68 -14.93 2.10 -3.58
C GLY A 68 -14.37 3.50 -3.84
N LEU A 69 -13.71 4.12 -2.85
CA LEU A 69 -13.02 5.40 -3.04
C LEU A 69 -11.76 5.23 -3.88
N SER A 70 -11.25 6.30 -4.47
CA SER A 70 -10.13 6.22 -5.43
C SER A 70 -8.72 6.16 -4.83
N GLY A 71 -8.57 6.17 -3.49
CA GLY A 71 -7.28 5.97 -2.82
C GLY A 71 -7.38 5.43 -1.39
N ALA A 72 -6.32 4.78 -0.91
CA ALA A 72 -6.18 4.33 0.46
C ALA A 72 -4.75 4.41 1.00
N TRP A 73 -4.65 4.58 2.33
CA TRP A 73 -3.40 4.69 3.09
C TRP A 73 -3.46 3.79 4.31
N ALA A 74 -2.54 2.83 4.40
CA ALA A 74 -2.37 2.01 5.60
C ALA A 74 -1.69 2.81 6.71
N THR A 75 -2.08 2.55 7.96
CA THR A 75 -1.46 3.16 9.15
C THR A 75 -0.87 2.14 10.12
N GLY A 76 -1.22 0.85 9.98
CA GLY A 76 -0.63 -0.20 10.80
C GLY A 76 -1.25 -1.57 10.57
N ILE A 77 -0.57 -2.59 11.07
CA ILE A 77 -1.00 -3.99 11.03
C ILE A 77 -0.88 -4.61 12.43
N ASN A 78 -1.82 -5.47 12.82
CA ASN A 78 -1.71 -6.22 14.07
C ASN A 78 -1.12 -7.63 13.86
N SER A 79 -0.86 -8.35 14.96
CA SER A 79 -0.33 -9.72 14.91
C SER A 79 -1.25 -10.75 14.24
N ARG A 80 -2.54 -10.46 14.09
CA ARG A 80 -3.46 -11.32 13.31
C ARG A 80 -3.40 -11.06 11.80
N GLY A 81 -2.73 -9.98 11.39
CA GLY A 81 -2.70 -9.51 10.01
C GLY A 81 -3.89 -8.65 9.62
N ASP A 82 -4.66 -8.12 10.58
CA ASP A 82 -5.64 -7.08 10.29
C ASP A 82 -4.91 -5.76 10.05
N VAL A 83 -5.27 -5.07 8.97
CA VAL A 83 -4.70 -3.78 8.58
C VAL A 83 -5.70 -2.67 8.85
N ILE A 84 -5.24 -1.59 9.48
CA ILE A 84 -6.02 -0.36 9.66
C ILE A 84 -5.46 0.76 8.79
N GLY A 85 -6.32 1.72 8.47
CA GLY A 85 -5.93 2.88 7.70
C GLY A 85 -7.12 3.74 7.31
N ILE A 86 -6.94 4.51 6.25
CA ILE A 86 -7.97 5.38 5.69
C ILE A 86 -8.16 5.10 4.20
N SER A 87 -9.39 5.25 3.75
CA SER A 87 -9.75 5.38 2.34
C SER A 87 -10.22 6.81 2.10
N ALA A 88 -9.85 7.41 0.97
CA ALA A 88 -10.27 8.77 0.61
C ALA A 88 -10.38 8.90 -0.90
N GLU A 89 -11.00 9.99 -1.37
CA GLU A 89 -10.91 10.33 -2.78
C GLU A 89 -9.51 10.80 -3.12
N CYS A 90 -8.99 10.22 -4.20
CA CYS A 90 -7.72 10.56 -4.79
C CYS A 90 -7.87 11.83 -5.62
N VAL A 91 -7.22 12.91 -5.21
CA VAL A 91 -7.22 14.14 -6.00
C VAL A 91 -5.92 14.27 -6.77
N ARG A 92 -6.05 14.31 -8.10
CA ARG A 92 -4.95 14.51 -9.04
C ARG A 92 -4.87 15.98 -9.41
N TYR A 93 -3.80 16.65 -8.99
CA TYR A 93 -3.56 18.03 -9.39
C TYR A 93 -3.00 18.08 -10.83
N PRO A 94 -3.35 19.07 -11.66
CA PRO A 94 -2.83 19.20 -13.01
C PRO A 94 -1.29 19.24 -13.09
N SER A 95 -0.63 19.72 -12.03
CA SER A 95 0.84 19.77 -11.91
C SER A 95 1.47 18.49 -11.36
N GLN A 96 0.67 17.53 -10.88
CA GLN A 96 1.10 16.29 -10.21
C GLN A 96 0.10 15.16 -10.54
N ALA A 97 -0.16 14.91 -11.82
CA ALA A 97 -1.20 13.98 -12.26
C ALA A 97 -0.93 12.51 -11.86
N ASP A 98 0.32 12.19 -11.51
CA ASP A 98 0.78 10.85 -11.18
C ASP A 98 0.76 10.57 -9.67
N GLU A 99 0.47 11.56 -8.82
CA GLU A 99 0.47 11.41 -7.37
C GLU A 99 -0.95 11.51 -6.79
N CYS A 100 -1.33 10.47 -6.05
CA CYS A 100 -2.55 10.46 -5.26
C CYS A 100 -2.33 11.20 -3.93
N ARG A 101 -2.93 12.39 -3.78
CA ARG A 101 -2.88 13.15 -2.52
C ARG A 101 -4.25 13.18 -1.87
N THR A 102 -4.29 13.31 -0.53
CA THR A 102 -5.51 13.39 0.28
C THR A 102 -6.00 14.83 0.41
N PRO A 103 -7.23 15.18 -0.04
CA PRO A 103 -7.79 16.48 0.38
C PRO A 103 -9.19 16.43 0.99
N ASP A 104 -9.99 15.37 0.83
CA ASP A 104 -11.34 15.30 1.41
C ASP A 104 -11.93 13.87 1.50
N GLN A 105 -12.99 13.73 2.31
CA GLN A 105 -13.76 12.50 2.55
C GLN A 105 -12.98 11.26 3.02
N THR A 106 -12.16 11.42 4.06
CA THR A 106 -11.50 10.27 4.69
C THR A 106 -12.50 9.38 5.42
N ARG A 107 -12.35 8.06 5.24
CA ARG A 107 -13.09 7.03 5.98
C ARG A 107 -12.08 6.10 6.63
N ALA A 108 -12.22 5.88 7.93
CA ALA A 108 -11.45 4.84 8.61
C ALA A 108 -11.86 3.48 8.04
N THR A 109 -10.85 2.68 7.68
CA THR A 109 -11.04 1.39 7.02
C THR A 109 -10.23 0.32 7.75
N LEU A 110 -10.86 -0.84 7.92
CA LEU A 110 -10.25 -2.07 8.41
C LEU A 110 -10.26 -3.09 7.27
N TRP A 111 -9.08 -3.53 6.85
CA TRP A 111 -8.91 -4.67 5.97
C TRP A 111 -8.58 -5.89 6.83
N ARG A 112 -9.44 -6.90 6.77
CA ARG A 112 -9.18 -8.18 7.44
C ARG A 112 -8.47 -9.09 6.47
N LYS A 113 -7.53 -9.88 6.99
CA LYS A 113 -6.87 -10.95 6.25
C LYS A 113 -7.95 -11.88 5.65
N PRO A 114 -7.91 -12.16 4.33
CA PRO A 114 -8.83 -13.09 3.70
C PRO A 114 -8.64 -14.52 4.21
#